data_AF-A0A3C1MYA3-F1
#
_entry.id   AF-A0A3C1MYA3-F1
#
_cell.length_a   1.000
_cell.length_b   1.000
_cell.length_c   1.000
_cell.angle_alpha   90.00
_cell.angle_beta   90.00
_cell.angle_gamma   90.00
#
_symmetry.space_group_name_H-M   'P 1'
#
loop_
_entity.id
_entity.type
_entity.pdbx_description
1 polymer ?
#
loop_
_entity_poly.entity_id
_entity_poly.type
_entity_poly.pdbx_seq_one_letter_code
_entity_poly.pdbx_strand_id
1 'polypeptide(L)'
;MSARRLSPDAADILAALTPLGATLRGLSADSRHITTGDGFAAYPGEAGDGRDYIDKAIAAGASAVLWEQQDFSWPARWADVPNLGVANLKARVGEIAAQLYGQPAQALWMIGVTGT
;
A
#
# COMPACT_ATOMS: atom_id res chain seq x y z
N MET A 1 -28.14 13.23 15.00
CA MET A 1 -27.87 12.36 13.83
C MET A 1 -26.36 12.30 13.64
N SER A 2 -25.68 11.39 14.33
CA SER A 2 -24.23 11.23 14.19
C SER A 2 -23.94 10.55 12.86
N ALA A 3 -23.35 11.29 11.91
CA ALA A 3 -22.75 10.69 10.73
C ALA A 3 -21.64 9.75 11.22
N ARG A 4 -21.94 8.45 11.20
CA ARG A 4 -20.97 7.38 11.40
C ARG A 4 -19.93 7.58 10.30
N ARG A 5 -18.80 8.24 10.59
CA ARG A 5 -17.65 8.23 9.70
C ARG A 5 -17.21 6.78 9.64
N LEU A 6 -17.69 6.07 8.63
CA LEU A 6 -17.18 4.75 8.30
C LEU A 6 -15.71 4.97 7.95
N SER A 7 -14.81 4.31 8.67
CA SER A 7 -13.42 4.24 8.26
C SER A 7 -13.41 3.74 6.81
N PRO A 8 -12.63 4.37 5.91
CA PRO A 8 -12.61 3.98 4.49
C PRO A 8 -12.28 2.50 4.42
N ASP A 9 -12.99 1.72 3.62
CA ASP A 9 -12.74 0.29 3.47
C ASP A 9 -11.55 0.01 2.52
N ALA A 10 -11.27 -1.26 2.22
CA ALA A 10 -10.17 -1.63 1.33
C ALA A 10 -10.36 -1.10 -0.11
N ALA A 11 -11.60 -1.03 -0.59
CA ALA A 11 -11.90 -0.52 -1.93
C ALA A 11 -11.71 0.99 -1.99
N ASP A 12 -12.16 1.72 -0.96
CA ASP A 12 -11.94 3.16 -0.82
C ASP A 12 -10.44 3.50 -0.81
N ILE A 13 -9.63 2.72 -0.10
CA ILE A 13 -8.16 2.88 -0.06
C ILE A 13 -7.55 2.76 -1.45
N LEU A 14 -7.90 1.71 -2.20
CA LEU A 14 -7.36 1.50 -3.54
C LEU A 14 -7.86 2.58 -4.51
N ALA A 15 -9.14 2.96 -4.42
CA ALA A 15 -9.72 4.01 -5.25
C ALA A 15 -9.10 5.39 -4.99
N ALA A 16 -8.68 5.68 -3.76
CA ALA A 16 -8.00 6.93 -3.42
C ALA A 16 -6.62 7.09 -4.06
N LEU A 17 -5.98 5.99 -4.47
CA LEU A 17 -4.68 6.01 -5.16
C LEU A 17 -4.82 6.31 -6.67
N THR A 18 -5.94 5.94 -7.29
CA THR A 18 -6.21 6.16 -8.72
C THR A 18 -6.09 7.63 -9.17
N PRO A 19 -6.70 8.63 -8.51
CA PRO A 19 -6.56 10.03 -8.91
C PRO A 19 -5.14 10.59 -8.70
N LEU A 20 -4.30 9.91 -7.92
CA LEU A 20 -2.88 10.22 -7.79
C LEU A 20 -2.04 9.65 -8.94
N GLY A 21 -2.67 8.96 -9.90
CA GLY A 21 -2.01 8.34 -11.05
C GLY A 21 -1.42 6.95 -10.75
N ALA A 22 -1.69 6.38 -9.58
CA ALA A 22 -1.22 5.04 -9.25
C ALA A 22 -2.16 3.98 -9.82
N THR A 23 -1.55 2.92 -10.35
CA THR A 23 -2.22 1.67 -10.69
C THR A 23 -1.43 0.55 -10.04
N LEU A 24 -2.01 -0.10 -9.04
CA LEU A 24 -1.38 -1.21 -8.33
C LEU A 24 -1.63 -2.51 -9.07
N ARG A 25 -0.56 -3.24 -9.39
CA ARG A 25 -0.62 -4.59 -9.94
C ARG A 25 -0.41 -5.66 -8.88
N GLY A 26 0.37 -5.33 -7.85
CA GLY A 26 0.58 -6.13 -6.66
C GLY A 26 0.73 -5.24 -5.44
N LEU A 27 0.80 -5.86 -4.27
CA LEU A 27 1.07 -5.19 -3.00
C LEU A 27 2.07 -6.03 -2.20
N SER A 28 3.16 -5.41 -1.76
CA SER A 28 4.19 -6.05 -0.93
C SER A 28 4.55 -5.18 0.27
N ALA A 29 4.75 -5.81 1.43
CA ALA A 29 5.36 -5.16 2.61
C ALA A 29 6.89 -5.33 2.64
N ASP A 30 7.45 -6.11 1.71
CA ASP A 30 8.90 -6.29 1.56
C ASP A 30 9.40 -5.48 0.36
N SER A 31 10.19 -4.43 0.65
CA SER A 31 10.79 -3.56 -0.36
C SER A 31 11.69 -4.30 -1.34
N ARG A 32 12.23 -5.47 -0.97
CA ARG A 32 13.09 -6.29 -1.83
C ARG A 32 12.32 -7.00 -2.94
N HIS A 33 11.01 -7.14 -2.79
CA HIS A 33 10.13 -7.79 -3.78
C HIS A 33 9.35 -6.77 -4.62
N ILE A 34 9.53 -5.47 -4.39
CA ILE A 34 8.86 -4.44 -5.18
C ILE A 34 9.40 -4.46 -6.60
N THR A 35 8.47 -4.47 -7.56
CA THR A 35 8.75 -4.27 -8.97
C THR A 35 7.91 -3.12 -9.53
N THR A 36 8.19 -2.73 -10.78
CA THR A 36 7.45 -1.65 -11.44
C THR A 36 5.96 -1.96 -11.54
N GLY A 37 5.14 -1.10 -10.92
CA GLY A 37 3.68 -1.27 -10.88
C GLY A 37 3.15 -1.81 -9.55
N ASP A 38 4.02 -2.23 -8.62
CA ASP A 38 3.60 -2.71 -7.31
C ASP A 38 3.36 -1.58 -6.33
N GLY A 39 2.50 -1.84 -5.36
CA GLY A 39 2.31 -1.01 -4.17
C GLY A 39 3.23 -1.48 -3.06
N PHE A 40 3.78 -0.53 -2.31
CA PHE A 40 4.53 -0.82 -1.09
C PHE A 40 3.68 -0.53 0.15
N ALA A 41 3.59 -1.48 1.07
CA ALA A 41 2.91 -1.33 2.35
C ALA A 41 3.93 -1.10 3.48
N ALA A 42 4.08 0.15 3.89
CA ALA A 42 5.06 0.62 4.85
C ALA A 42 4.43 0.79 6.25
N TYR A 43 4.60 -0.20 7.13
CA TYR A 43 4.12 -0.16 8.51
C TYR A 43 5.15 -0.74 9.49
N PRO A 44 5.07 -0.39 10.79
CA PRO A 44 5.88 -1.03 11.83
C PRO A 44 5.64 -2.54 11.89
N GLY A 45 6.68 -3.31 11.54
CA GLY A 45 6.69 -4.77 11.60
C GLY A 45 7.44 -5.30 12.82
N GLU A 46 7.55 -6.63 12.93
CA GLU A 46 8.30 -7.27 14.01
C GLU A 46 9.82 -7.21 13.80
N ALA A 47 10.27 -7.25 12.54
CA ALA A 47 11.69 -7.22 12.17
C ALA A 47 12.23 -5.79 11.95
N GLY A 48 11.37 -4.77 12.02
CA GLY A 48 11.74 -3.37 11.75
C GLY A 48 10.57 -2.55 11.21
N ASP A 49 10.81 -1.25 11.00
CA ASP A 49 9.81 -0.34 10.46
C ASP A 49 9.84 -0.33 8.93
N GLY A 50 8.73 -0.71 8.29
CA GLY A 50 8.59 -0.66 6.84
C GLY A 50 8.79 0.74 6.26
N ARG A 51 8.54 1.78 7.06
CA ARG A 51 8.64 3.19 6.65
C ARG A 51 10.08 3.63 6.36
N ASP A 52 11.06 2.95 6.96
CA ASP A 52 12.49 3.18 6.70
C ASP A 52 12.90 2.72 5.29
N TYR A 53 12.08 1.89 4.65
CA TYR A 53 12.38 1.32 3.33
C TYR A 53 11.59 1.96 2.18
N ILE A 54 10.84 3.04 2.45
CA ILE A 54 10.06 3.75 1.42
C ILE A 54 10.97 4.26 0.30
N ASP A 55 12.14 4.82 0.63
CA ASP A 55 13.13 5.26 -0.38
C ASP A 55 13.53 4.12 -1.33
N LYS A 56 13.71 2.90 -0.79
CA LYS A 56 14.07 1.72 -1.61
C LYS A 56 12.91 1.27 -2.50
N ALA A 57 11.69 1.27 -1.98
CA ALA A 57 10.51 0.91 -2.75
C ALA A 57 10.25 1.89 -3.91
N ILE A 58 10.41 3.19 -3.66
CA ILE A 58 10.31 4.22 -4.71
C ILE A 58 11.38 3.99 -5.78
N ALA A 59 12.63 3.76 -5.37
CA ALA A 59 13.72 3.49 -6.30
C ALA A 59 13.52 2.19 -7.13
N ALA A 60 12.83 1.19 -6.57
CA ALA A 60 12.47 -0.05 -7.26
C ALA A 60 11.28 0.11 -8.24
N GLY A 61 10.63 1.28 -8.27
CA GLY A 61 9.53 1.58 -9.17
C GLY A 61 8.15 1.30 -8.58
N ALA A 62 8.00 1.40 -7.26
CA ALA A 62 6.69 1.37 -6.62
C ALA A 62 5.73 2.40 -7.26
N SER A 63 4.55 1.93 -7.65
CA SER A 63 3.47 2.72 -8.25
C SER A 63 2.77 3.59 -7.20
N ALA A 64 2.64 3.07 -5.97
CA ALA A 64 2.18 3.83 -4.82
C ALA A 64 2.73 3.27 -3.50
N VAL A 65 2.67 4.10 -2.46
CA VAL A 65 3.05 3.73 -1.09
C VAL A 65 1.86 3.90 -0.14
N LEU A 66 1.41 2.79 0.44
CA LEU A 66 0.53 2.82 1.61
C LEU A 66 1.41 2.89 2.85
N TRP A 67 1.18 3.85 3.73
CA TRP A 67 2.00 4.01 4.94
C TRP A 67 1.15 4.10 6.20
N GLU A 68 1.66 3.53 7.29
CA GLU A 68 1.03 3.63 8.61
C GLU A 68 1.05 5.09 9.07
N GLN A 69 -0.14 5.66 9.23
CA GLN A 69 -0.31 7.07 9.56
C GLN A 69 0.11 7.39 11.00
N GLN A 70 0.04 6.42 11.91
CA GLN A 70 0.41 6.63 13.30
C GLN A 70 1.89 7.03 13.44
N ASP A 71 2.15 8.16 14.12
CA ASP A 71 3.49 8.67 14.43
C ASP A 71 4.39 8.90 13.20
N PHE A 72 3.78 9.07 12.03
CA PHE A 72 4.50 9.34 10.79
C PHE A 72 3.80 10.43 10.00
N SER A 73 4.59 11.22 9.28
CA SER A 73 4.09 12.25 8.37
C SER A 73 4.85 12.12 7.07
N TRP A 74 4.11 12.11 5.96
CA TRP A 74 4.69 11.96 4.63
C TRP A 74 5.71 13.08 4.35
N PRO A 75 6.99 12.75 4.13
CA PRO A 75 8.03 13.73 3.83
C PRO A 75 7.78 14.45 2.50
N ALA A 76 8.01 15.78 2.48
CA ALA A 76 7.85 16.61 1.27
C ALA A 76 8.75 16.15 0.09
N ARG A 77 9.88 15.49 0.37
CA ARG A 77 10.76 14.91 -0.66
C ARG A 77 10.10 13.83 -1.52
N TRP A 78 8.96 13.28 -1.09
CA TRP A 78 8.19 12.29 -1.83
C TRP A 78 6.82 12.84 -2.23
N ALA A 79 6.64 14.16 -2.30
CA ALA A 79 5.36 14.79 -2.60
C ALA A 79 4.76 14.33 -3.95
N ASP A 80 5.61 14.02 -4.93
CA ASP A 80 5.20 13.57 -6.27
C ASP A 80 4.94 12.06 -6.34
N VAL A 81 5.20 11.32 -5.26
CA VAL A 81 4.97 9.86 -5.21
C VAL A 81 3.54 9.62 -4.75
N PRO A 82 2.74 8.86 -5.53
CA PRO A 82 1.40 8.47 -5.11
C PRO A 82 1.44 7.73 -3.78
N ASN A 83 0.71 8.22 -2.79
CA ASN A 83 0.75 7.66 -1.45
C ASN A 83 -0.59 7.82 -0.72
N LEU A 84 -0.81 6.99 0.28
CA LEU A 84 -1.93 7.13 1.18
C LEU A 84 -1.56 6.72 2.61
N GLY A 85 -1.80 7.63 3.55
CA GLY A 85 -1.73 7.32 4.97
C GLY A 85 -2.94 6.49 5.39
N VAL A 86 -2.70 5.32 5.94
CA VAL A 86 -3.73 4.39 6.40
C VAL A 86 -3.51 4.11 7.88
N ALA A 87 -4.52 4.36 8.70
CA ALA A 87 -4.49 4.01 10.11
C ALA A 87 -4.60 2.48 10.29
N ASN A 88 -3.76 1.92 11.17
CA ASN A 88 -3.69 0.48 11.45
C ASN A 88 -3.39 -0.35 10.18
N LEU A 89 -2.52 0.14 9.30
CA LEU A 89 -2.21 -0.48 8.02
C LEU A 89 -1.80 -1.96 8.17
N LYS A 90 -1.06 -2.32 9.22
CA LYS A 90 -0.69 -3.72 9.49
C LYS A 90 -1.90 -4.66 9.58
N ALA A 91 -2.97 -4.22 10.22
CA ALA A 91 -4.20 -5.01 10.35
C ALA A 91 -5.02 -5.03 9.05
N ARG A 92 -4.81 -4.04 8.18
CA ARG A 92 -5.59 -3.81 6.97
C ARG A 92 -4.92 -4.28 5.69
N VAL A 93 -3.62 -4.56 5.71
CA VAL A 93 -2.88 -4.96 4.51
C VAL A 93 -3.45 -6.23 3.87
N GLY A 94 -3.96 -7.15 4.70
CA GLY A 94 -4.61 -8.38 4.24
C GLY A 94 -5.92 -8.13 3.48
N GLU A 95 -6.80 -7.28 4.01
CA GLU A 95 -8.06 -6.91 3.30
C GLU A 95 -7.78 -6.11 2.02
N ILE A 96 -6.77 -5.23 2.04
CA ILE A 96 -6.38 -4.43 0.87
C ILE A 96 -5.81 -5.34 -0.22
N ALA A 97 -4.90 -6.25 0.15
CA ALA A 97 -4.38 -7.26 -0.75
C ALA A 97 -5.50 -8.17 -1.30
N ALA A 98 -6.41 -8.63 -0.43
CA ALA A 98 -7.54 -9.44 -0.85
C ALA A 98 -8.47 -8.68 -1.82
N GLN A 99 -8.69 -7.38 -1.63
CA GLN A 99 -9.46 -6.56 -2.54
C GLN A 99 -8.74 -6.36 -3.88
N LEU A 100 -7.42 -6.15 -3.85
CA LEU A 100 -6.58 -5.98 -5.04
C LEU A 100 -6.54 -7.28 -5.88
N TYR A 101 -6.31 -8.43 -5.24
CA TYR A 101 -6.21 -9.73 -5.92
C TYR A 101 -7.58 -10.40 -6.17
N GLY A 102 -8.58 -10.08 -5.35
CA GLY A 102 -9.93 -10.65 -5.40
C GLY A 102 -10.88 -10.00 -6.41
N GLN A 103 -10.41 -9.02 -7.17
CA GLN A 103 -11.07 -8.51 -8.37
C GLN A 103 -10.41 -9.13 -9.62
N PRO A 104 -10.71 -10.39 -9.99
CA PRO A 104 -10.06 -11.10 -11.10
C PRO A 104 -10.41 -10.54 -12.50
N ALA A 105 -11.13 -9.43 -12.59
CA ALA A 105 -11.66 -8.92 -13.85
C ALA A 105 -10.66 -8.11 -14.69
N GLN A 106 -9.50 -7.65 -14.17
CA GLN A 106 -8.67 -6.70 -14.94
C GLN A 106 -7.16 -6.94 -15.01
N ALA A 107 -6.55 -7.92 -14.32
CA ALA A 107 -5.12 -8.17 -14.54
C ALA A 107 -4.73 -9.63 -14.29
N LEU A 108 -4.58 -10.34 -15.40
CA LEU A 108 -3.86 -11.60 -15.53
C LEU A 108 -2.46 -11.52 -14.88
N TRP A 109 -2.09 -12.62 -14.20
CA TRP A 109 -0.76 -13.00 -13.69
C TRP A 109 -0.23 -12.22 -12.47
N MET A 110 -0.15 -12.86 -11.29
CA MET A 110 1.12 -13.39 -10.76
C MET A 110 0.99 -13.98 -9.33
N ILE A 111 1.42 -15.25 -9.26
CA ILE A 111 2.04 -16.04 -8.18
C ILE A 111 2.06 -15.42 -6.78
N GLY A 112 1.26 -16.00 -5.88
CA GLY A 112 1.44 -15.88 -4.44
C GLY A 112 2.67 -16.64 -3.98
N VAL A 113 3.52 -15.97 -3.18
CA VAL A 113 4.54 -16.65 -2.38
C VAL A 113 4.07 -16.66 -0.94
N THR A 114 3.58 -17.81 -0.49
CA THR A 114 3.48 -18.11 0.94
C THR A 114 4.87 -18.54 1.42
N GLY A 115 5.50 -17.75 2.29
CA GLY A 115 6.70 -18.17 3.01
C GLY A 115 6.33 -19.13 4.14
N THR A 116 7.03 -20.27 4.23
CA THR A 116 6.96 -21.27 5.29
C THR A 116 7.60 -20.82 6.58
#